data_AF-A0A656PN44-F1
#
_entry.id   AF-A0A656PN44-F1
#
_cell.length_a   1.000
_cell.length_b   1.000
_cell.length_c   1.000
_cell.angle_alpha   90.00
_cell.angle_beta   90.00
_cell.angle_gamma   90.00
#
_symmetry.space_group_name_H-M   'P 1'
#
loop_
_entity.id
_entity.type
_entity.pdbx_description
1 polymer ?
#
loop_
_entity_poly.entity_id
_entity_poly.type
_entity_poly.pdbx_seq_one_letter_code
_entity_poly.pdbx_strand_id
1 'polypeptide(L)'
;MATPITHIVLTEKVFNNLFNNFNKKDFIIGTSFPDIRYLGTIGREKTHINVNNLVDLRDNNPFFAGMKFHTLVDKIREDFLLSRNIYSKCPESKYITKSIKFVEDKILYDKVTNWISYQNYFDNLLQEELESGAGKEAVSQWHGVLKKYFAKKPNEESIRTFVAEINLPENVATEIQNNVNVIENIPEINMYVEDLYNTFEELLKK
;
A
#
# COMPACT_ATOMS: atom_id res chain seq x y z
N MET A 1 -7.54 -3.20 -2.70
CA MET A 1 -6.57 -2.56 -1.76
C MET A 1 -5.17 -2.79 -2.24
N ALA A 2 -4.31 -1.78 -2.33
CA ALA A 2 -2.92 -1.95 -2.71
C ALA A 2 -2.07 -2.45 -1.51
N THR A 3 -0.77 -2.61 -1.71
CA THR A 3 0.22 -2.92 -0.65
C THR A 3 1.13 -1.72 -0.39
N PRO A 4 1.91 -1.71 0.72
CA PRO A 4 2.58 -0.50 1.18
C PRO A 4 3.51 0.18 0.18
N ILE A 5 4.27 -0.57 -0.63
CA ILE A 5 5.17 0.03 -1.65
C ILE A 5 4.35 0.72 -2.74
N THR A 6 3.33 0.05 -3.27
CA THR A 6 2.43 0.63 -4.28
C THR A 6 1.80 1.93 -3.80
N HIS A 7 1.34 1.99 -2.54
CA HIS A 7 0.83 3.23 -1.96
C HIS A 7 1.87 4.35 -1.95
N ILE A 8 3.10 4.07 -1.49
CA ILE A 8 4.17 5.09 -1.47
C ILE A 8 4.52 5.54 -2.89
N VAL A 9 4.70 4.62 -3.83
CA VAL A 9 5.08 4.93 -5.22
C VAL A 9 4.02 5.81 -5.90
N LEU A 10 2.74 5.49 -5.71
CA LEU A 10 1.65 6.27 -6.28
C LEU A 10 1.48 7.63 -5.59
N THR A 11 1.72 7.71 -4.27
CA THR A 11 1.80 9.00 -3.57
C THR A 11 2.93 9.85 -4.13
N GLU A 12 4.14 9.30 -4.26
CA GLU A 12 5.31 10.01 -4.78
C GLU A 12 5.09 10.62 -6.14
N LYS A 13 4.44 9.87 -7.03
CA LYS A 13 4.13 10.32 -8.39
C LYS A 13 3.33 11.63 -8.39
N VAL A 14 2.42 11.82 -7.44
CA VAL A 14 1.46 12.93 -7.47
C VAL A 14 1.67 13.98 -6.37
N PHE A 15 2.49 13.67 -5.36
CA PHE A 15 2.60 14.48 -4.14
C PHE A 15 2.96 15.94 -4.42
N ASN A 16 4.01 16.18 -5.21
CA ASN A 16 4.49 17.55 -5.46
C ASN A 16 3.49 18.41 -6.26
N ASN A 17 2.57 17.77 -7.01
CA ASN A 17 1.58 18.48 -7.82
C ASN A 17 0.27 18.69 -7.07
N LEU A 18 -0.15 17.73 -6.23
CA LEU A 18 -1.48 17.73 -5.61
C LEU A 18 -1.45 18.08 -4.11
N PHE A 19 -0.33 17.83 -3.43
CA PHE A 19 -0.23 17.80 -1.97
C PHE A 19 0.99 18.58 -1.46
N ASN A 20 1.54 19.50 -2.26
CA ASN A 20 2.75 20.26 -1.92
C ASN A 20 2.61 21.18 -0.71
N ASN A 21 1.38 21.44 -0.27
CA ASN A 21 1.05 22.19 0.93
C ASN A 21 1.11 21.34 2.20
N PHE A 22 1.21 20.01 2.09
CA PHE A 22 1.27 19.10 3.23
C PHE A 22 2.70 18.74 3.62
N ASN A 23 2.89 18.43 4.91
CA ASN A 23 4.10 17.75 5.35
C ASN A 23 4.14 16.35 4.74
N LYS A 24 5.13 16.10 3.87
CA LYS A 24 5.28 14.85 3.13
C LYS A 24 5.46 13.63 4.03
N LYS A 25 6.24 13.76 5.10
CA LYS A 25 6.47 12.67 6.05
C LYS A 25 5.15 12.24 6.69
N ASP A 26 4.41 13.20 7.24
CA ASP A 26 3.17 12.91 7.96
C ASP A 26 2.09 12.36 7.01
N PHE A 27 2.04 12.87 5.78
CA PHE A 27 1.16 12.35 4.74
C PHE A 27 1.50 10.89 4.36
N ILE A 28 2.79 10.56 4.17
CA ILE A 28 3.22 9.19 3.86
C ILE A 28 2.89 8.22 5.00
N ILE A 29 3.11 8.65 6.25
CA ILE A 29 2.72 7.86 7.43
C ILE A 29 1.20 7.63 7.39
N GLY A 30 0.42 8.69 7.19
CA GLY A 30 -1.03 8.60 7.03
C GLY A 30 -1.47 7.69 5.90
N THR A 31 -0.79 7.71 4.75
CA THR A 31 -1.09 6.80 3.63
C THR A 31 -0.74 5.35 3.93
N SER A 32 0.22 5.09 4.82
CA SER A 32 0.65 3.73 5.16
C SER A 32 -0.09 3.17 6.39
N PHE A 33 -0.75 4.04 7.15
CA PHE A 33 -1.41 3.70 8.41
C PHE A 33 -2.58 2.73 8.25
N PRO A 34 -3.48 2.84 7.25
CA PRO A 34 -4.76 2.13 7.32
C PRO A 34 -4.67 0.61 7.38
N ASP A 35 -3.58 0.05 6.85
CA ASP A 35 -3.29 -1.38 6.83
C ASP A 35 -2.77 -1.94 8.17
N ILE A 36 -2.51 -1.10 9.18
CA ILE A 36 -2.23 -1.53 10.56
C ILE A 36 -3.28 -2.51 11.11
N ARG A 37 -4.52 -2.42 10.61
CA ARG A 37 -5.62 -3.33 10.94
C ARG A 37 -5.27 -4.82 10.72
N TYR A 38 -4.28 -5.14 9.87
CA TYR A 38 -3.85 -6.53 9.71
C TYR A 38 -3.27 -7.13 11.01
N LEU A 39 -2.81 -6.29 11.94
CA LEU A 39 -2.39 -6.72 13.27
C LEU A 39 -3.57 -7.12 14.19
N GLY A 40 -4.83 -6.88 13.77
CA GLY A 40 -6.02 -7.24 14.53
C GLY A 40 -6.35 -6.30 15.70
N THR A 41 -5.67 -5.15 15.80
CA THR A 41 -5.81 -4.21 16.92
C THR A 41 -6.85 -3.10 16.69
N ILE A 42 -7.23 -2.86 15.43
CA ILE A 42 -8.18 -1.82 15.04
C ILE A 42 -9.01 -2.25 13.82
N GLY A 43 -10.28 -1.85 13.80
CA GLY A 43 -11.22 -2.17 12.71
C GLY A 43 -11.02 -1.31 11.46
N ARG A 44 -11.46 -1.83 10.31
CA ARG A 44 -11.35 -1.15 9.00
C ARG A 44 -12.07 0.18 8.99
N GLU A 45 -13.24 0.25 9.62
CA GLU A 45 -14.10 1.43 9.69
C GLU A 45 -13.44 2.62 10.40
N LYS A 46 -12.45 2.37 11.26
CA LYS A 46 -11.67 3.41 11.93
C LYS A 46 -10.47 3.87 11.13
N THR A 47 -9.95 3.03 10.23
CA THR A 47 -8.72 3.33 9.50
C THR A 47 -8.92 3.69 8.04
N HIS A 48 -10.04 3.28 7.43
CA HIS A 48 -10.37 3.57 6.04
C HIS A 48 -11.49 4.60 5.99
N ILE A 49 -11.09 5.87 6.04
CA ILE A 49 -12.03 6.99 5.93
C ILE A 49 -12.60 7.00 4.51
N ASN A 50 -13.93 7.02 4.40
CA ASN A 50 -14.60 7.09 3.11
C ASN A 50 -14.24 8.38 2.38
N VAL A 51 -13.87 8.23 1.12
CA VAL A 51 -13.53 9.31 0.20
C VAL A 51 -14.06 8.96 -1.18
N ASN A 52 -14.65 9.94 -1.85
CA ASN A 52 -15.17 9.76 -3.19
C ASN A 52 -14.25 10.38 -4.24
N ASN A 53 -13.56 11.48 -3.91
CA ASN A 53 -12.74 12.22 -4.86
C ASN A 53 -11.62 13.02 -4.15
N LEU A 54 -10.75 13.66 -4.94
CA LEU A 54 -9.64 14.48 -4.43
C LEU A 54 -10.08 15.69 -3.58
N VAL A 55 -11.30 16.21 -3.75
CA VAL A 55 -11.77 17.38 -2.98
C VAL A 55 -11.91 17.04 -1.50
N ASP A 56 -12.25 15.79 -1.19
CA ASP A 56 -12.38 15.29 0.18
C ASP A 56 -11.02 15.22 0.93
N LEU A 57 -9.90 15.34 0.21
CA LEU A 57 -8.53 15.32 0.76
C LEU A 57 -8.05 16.68 1.27
N ARG A 58 -8.83 17.75 1.09
CA ARG A 58 -8.44 19.13 1.42
C ARG A 58 -8.45 19.45 2.92
N ASP A 59 -8.61 18.46 3.79
CA ASP A 59 -8.54 18.67 5.24
C ASP A 59 -7.15 19.16 5.66
N ASN A 60 -7.10 19.95 6.75
CA ASN A 60 -5.88 20.64 7.18
C ASN A 60 -4.78 19.73 7.76
N ASN A 61 -5.07 18.46 8.05
CA ASN A 61 -4.13 17.56 8.69
C ASN A 61 -3.51 16.59 7.66
N PRO A 62 -2.16 16.61 7.46
CA PRO A 62 -1.49 15.75 6.49
C PRO A 62 -1.71 14.26 6.71
N PHE A 63 -1.76 13.79 7.96
CA PHE A 63 -1.93 12.38 8.28
C PHE A 63 -3.32 11.87 7.85
N PHE A 64 -4.39 12.59 8.21
CA PHE A 64 -5.75 12.21 7.79
C PHE A 64 -5.95 12.34 6.27
N ALA A 65 -5.35 13.35 5.64
CA ALA A 65 -5.33 13.46 4.18
C ALA A 65 -4.63 12.25 3.55
N GLY A 66 -3.51 11.79 4.14
CA GLY A 66 -2.82 10.56 3.74
C GLY A 66 -3.69 9.31 3.87
N MET A 67 -4.42 9.15 4.98
CA MET A 67 -5.33 8.01 5.20
C MET A 67 -6.49 7.99 4.20
N LYS A 68 -7.07 9.15 3.89
CA LYS A 68 -8.08 9.26 2.84
C LYS A 68 -7.46 8.92 1.48
N PHE A 69 -6.25 9.41 1.20
CA PHE A 69 -5.58 9.11 -0.06
C PHE A 69 -5.30 7.61 -0.23
N HIS A 70 -4.97 6.89 0.84
CA HIS A 70 -4.89 5.43 0.85
C HIS A 70 -6.19 4.78 0.35
N THR A 71 -7.34 5.17 0.91
CA THR A 71 -8.65 4.65 0.48
C THR A 71 -8.94 4.96 -0.99
N LEU A 72 -8.53 6.14 -1.46
CA LEU A 72 -8.70 6.51 -2.88
C LEU A 72 -7.82 5.66 -3.81
N VAL A 73 -6.54 5.46 -3.45
CA VAL A 73 -5.63 4.56 -4.17
C VAL A 73 -6.21 3.16 -4.24
N ASP A 74 -6.72 2.65 -3.13
CA ASP A 74 -7.34 1.33 -3.02
C ASP A 74 -8.49 1.14 -4.02
N LYS A 75 -9.36 2.14 -4.12
CA LYS A 75 -10.52 2.15 -5.03
C LYS A 75 -10.06 2.21 -6.48
N ILE A 76 -9.22 3.20 -6.82
CA ILE A 76 -8.73 3.40 -8.19
C ILE A 76 -8.00 2.16 -8.70
N ARG A 77 -7.13 1.57 -7.86
CA ARG A 77 -6.39 0.36 -8.20
C ARG A 77 -7.34 -0.81 -8.46
N GLU A 78 -8.37 -1.00 -7.64
CA GLU A 78 -9.33 -2.08 -7.83
C GLU A 78 -10.16 -1.89 -9.11
N ASP A 79 -10.69 -0.69 -9.33
CA ASP A 79 -11.47 -0.36 -10.52
C ASP A 79 -10.63 -0.54 -11.80
N PHE A 80 -9.37 -0.10 -11.77
CA PHE A 80 -8.46 -0.26 -12.89
C PHE A 80 -8.13 -1.73 -13.16
N LEU A 81 -7.85 -2.52 -12.12
CA LEU A 81 -7.63 -3.96 -12.23
C LEU A 81 -8.82 -4.68 -12.88
N LEU A 82 -10.04 -4.38 -12.41
CA LEU A 82 -11.28 -4.94 -12.93
C LEU A 82 -11.50 -4.54 -14.39
N SER A 83 -11.26 -3.27 -14.75
CA SER A 83 -11.40 -2.78 -16.12
C SER A 83 -10.47 -3.47 -17.12
N ARG A 84 -9.34 -4.00 -16.65
CA ARG A 84 -8.35 -4.76 -17.44
C ARG A 84 -8.55 -6.27 -17.36
N ASN A 85 -9.58 -6.74 -16.67
CA ASN A 85 -9.93 -8.15 -16.50
C ASN A 85 -8.76 -9.01 -15.96
N ILE A 86 -7.96 -8.43 -15.06
CA ILE A 86 -6.69 -9.02 -14.60
C ILE A 86 -6.91 -10.30 -13.78
N TYR A 87 -7.97 -10.38 -12.98
CA TYR A 87 -8.28 -11.59 -12.23
C TYR A 87 -8.43 -12.82 -13.13
N SER A 88 -9.02 -12.66 -14.33
CA SER A 88 -9.20 -13.78 -15.27
C SER A 88 -7.89 -14.32 -15.85
N LYS A 89 -6.79 -13.55 -15.73
CA LYS A 89 -5.46 -13.95 -16.21
C LYS A 89 -4.69 -14.74 -15.16
N CYS A 90 -5.12 -14.68 -13.92
CA CYS A 90 -4.41 -15.22 -12.77
C CYS A 90 -4.87 -16.64 -12.43
N PRO A 91 -4.04 -17.46 -11.77
CA PRO A 91 -4.47 -18.77 -11.28
C PRO A 91 -5.61 -18.65 -10.26
N GLU A 92 -6.47 -19.67 -10.21
CA GLU A 92 -7.53 -19.76 -9.20
C GLU A 92 -6.92 -19.96 -7.81
N SER A 93 -7.08 -18.96 -6.93
CA SER A 93 -6.68 -19.04 -5.53
C SER A 93 -7.46 -18.04 -4.69
N LYS A 94 -7.81 -18.42 -3.45
CA LYS A 94 -8.39 -17.51 -2.47
C LYS A 94 -7.45 -16.37 -2.04
N TYR A 95 -6.15 -16.49 -2.33
CA TYR A 95 -5.16 -15.46 -2.03
C TYR A 95 -4.73 -14.66 -3.26
N ILE A 96 -5.42 -14.84 -4.40
CA ILE A 96 -4.97 -14.25 -5.65
C ILE A 96 -4.85 -12.73 -5.61
N THR A 97 -5.81 -12.06 -4.97
CA THR A 97 -5.77 -10.61 -4.78
C THR A 97 -4.57 -10.17 -3.95
N LYS A 98 -4.09 -10.95 -2.97
CA LYS A 98 -2.88 -10.62 -2.22
C LYS A 98 -1.62 -10.85 -3.05
N SER A 99 -1.59 -11.94 -3.82
CA SER A 99 -0.45 -12.28 -4.68
C SER A 99 -0.21 -11.22 -5.76
N ILE A 100 -1.28 -10.72 -6.41
CA ILE A 100 -1.17 -9.64 -7.41
C ILE A 100 -0.53 -8.38 -6.80
N LYS A 101 -0.91 -8.01 -5.56
CA LYS A 101 -0.34 -6.82 -4.90
C LYS A 101 1.16 -6.95 -4.63
N PHE A 102 1.63 -8.13 -4.26
CA PHE A 102 3.06 -8.35 -4.10
C PHE A 102 3.80 -8.24 -5.45
N VAL A 103 3.18 -8.68 -6.55
CA VAL A 103 3.74 -8.45 -7.89
C VAL A 103 3.74 -6.96 -8.25
N GLU A 104 2.67 -6.21 -7.93
CA GLU A 104 2.63 -4.75 -8.08
C GLU A 104 3.79 -4.08 -7.33
N ASP A 105 4.00 -4.41 -6.05
CA ASP A 105 5.10 -3.88 -5.26
C ASP A 105 6.47 -4.24 -5.85
N LYS A 106 6.65 -5.47 -6.36
CA LYS A 106 7.91 -5.89 -7.03
C LYS A 106 8.19 -5.01 -8.25
N ILE A 107 7.19 -4.77 -9.09
CA ILE A 107 7.38 -3.99 -10.32
C ILE A 107 7.60 -2.50 -9.99
N LEU A 108 6.83 -1.97 -9.05
CA LEU A 108 6.83 -0.54 -8.72
C LEU A 108 7.97 -0.10 -7.80
N TYR A 109 8.64 -1.02 -7.11
CA TYR A 109 9.70 -0.68 -6.14
C TYR A 109 10.77 0.26 -6.71
N ASP A 110 11.18 0.04 -7.96
CA ASP A 110 12.27 0.80 -8.59
C ASP A 110 11.84 2.21 -9.06
N LYS A 111 10.53 2.54 -8.98
CA LYS A 111 10.03 3.90 -9.28
C LYS A 111 10.37 4.90 -8.18
N VAL A 112 10.81 4.43 -7.01
CA VAL A 112 11.30 5.23 -5.89
C VAL A 112 12.74 4.82 -5.58
N THR A 113 13.65 5.78 -5.56
CA THR A 113 15.10 5.49 -5.40
C THR A 113 15.60 5.65 -3.97
N ASN A 114 14.86 6.32 -3.09
CA ASN A 114 15.31 6.70 -1.76
C ASN A 114 14.51 6.02 -0.63
N TRP A 115 14.41 4.68 -0.67
CA TRP A 115 13.71 3.88 0.33
C TRP A 115 14.19 4.09 1.77
N ILE A 116 15.44 4.53 1.97
CA ILE A 116 15.98 4.86 3.29
C ILE A 116 15.22 6.04 3.91
N SER A 117 14.90 7.09 3.15
CA SER A 117 14.11 8.20 3.69
C SER A 117 12.70 7.78 4.11
N TYR A 118 12.04 6.90 3.36
CA TYR A 118 10.72 6.39 3.75
C TYR A 118 10.79 5.54 5.00
N GLN A 119 11.82 4.69 5.14
CA GLN A 119 12.05 3.96 6.39
C GLN A 119 12.20 4.91 7.60
N ASN A 120 12.95 6.00 7.42
CA ASN A 120 13.18 6.99 8.48
C ASN A 120 11.93 7.81 8.83
N TYR A 121 10.91 7.86 7.97
CA TYR A 121 9.64 8.47 8.32
C TYR A 121 8.98 7.74 9.49
N PHE A 122 9.13 6.42 9.55
CA PHE A 122 8.55 5.57 10.59
C PHE A 122 9.39 5.46 11.87
N ASP A 123 10.45 6.26 12.02
CA ASP A 123 11.27 6.30 13.26
C ASP A 123 10.54 6.95 14.44
N ASN A 124 9.55 7.81 14.15
CA ASN A 124 8.74 8.49 15.17
C ASN A 124 7.28 8.11 15.01
N LEU A 125 6.56 8.09 16.13
CA LEU A 125 5.11 7.94 16.15
C LEU A 125 4.46 9.31 16.11
N LEU A 126 3.44 9.48 15.28
CA LEU A 126 2.62 10.70 15.27
C LEU A 126 1.56 10.65 16.38
N GLN A 127 1.13 11.82 16.85
CA GLN A 127 0.08 11.90 17.88
C GLN A 127 -1.25 11.33 17.35
N GLU A 128 -1.56 11.58 16.09
CA GLU A 128 -2.76 11.10 15.41
C GLU A 128 -2.81 9.57 15.35
N GLU A 129 -1.66 8.90 15.21
CA GLU A 129 -1.58 7.44 15.24
C GLU A 129 -1.91 6.89 16.62
N LEU A 130 -1.44 7.56 17.68
CA LEU A 130 -1.71 7.18 19.07
C LEU A 130 -3.17 7.41 19.45
N GLU A 131 -3.79 8.46 18.90
CA GLU A 131 -5.20 8.80 19.11
C GLU A 131 -6.17 7.92 18.30
N SER A 132 -5.70 7.16 17.31
CA SER A 132 -6.52 6.23 16.52
C SER A 132 -7.21 5.13 17.34
N GLY A 133 -6.66 4.83 18.52
CA GLY A 133 -7.10 3.71 19.36
C GLY A 133 -6.44 2.37 19.03
N ALA A 134 -5.46 2.32 18.12
CA ALA A 134 -4.69 1.09 17.84
C ALA A 134 -3.74 0.68 18.97
N GLY A 135 -3.35 1.63 19.83
CA GLY A 135 -2.37 1.42 20.90
C GLY A 135 -0.93 1.60 20.42
N LYS A 136 -0.07 2.16 21.29
CA LYS A 136 1.31 2.53 20.97
C LYS A 136 2.14 1.35 20.49
N GLU A 137 1.95 0.18 21.11
CA GLU A 137 2.66 -1.06 20.79
C GLU A 137 2.33 -1.51 19.37
N ALA A 138 1.06 -1.46 18.96
CA ALA A 138 0.64 -1.84 17.62
C ALA A 138 1.17 -0.89 16.55
N VAL A 139 1.16 0.43 16.82
CA VAL A 139 1.73 1.42 15.89
C VAL A 139 3.23 1.19 15.74
N SER A 140 3.95 0.99 16.85
CA SER A 140 5.39 0.69 16.83
C SER A 140 5.70 -0.60 16.07
N GLN A 141 4.90 -1.64 16.27
CA GLN A 141 5.02 -2.90 15.54
C GLN A 141 4.81 -2.67 14.03
N TRP A 142 3.74 -1.98 13.65
CA TRP A 142 3.44 -1.68 12.25
C TRP A 142 4.55 -0.90 11.55
N HIS A 143 5.10 0.11 12.23
CA HIS A 143 6.28 0.84 11.75
C HIS A 143 7.47 -0.09 11.53
N GLY A 144 7.72 -1.02 12.45
CA GLY A 144 8.73 -2.05 12.31
C GLY A 144 8.53 -2.94 11.07
N VAL A 145 7.30 -3.39 10.82
CA VAL A 145 6.93 -4.18 9.63
C VAL A 145 7.21 -3.39 8.35
N LEU A 146 6.72 -2.16 8.26
CA LEU A 146 6.90 -1.30 7.10
C LEU A 146 8.38 -1.04 6.80
N LYS A 147 9.17 -0.71 7.83
CA LYS A 147 10.61 -0.45 7.67
C LYS A 147 11.33 -1.67 7.09
N LYS A 148 11.08 -2.87 7.63
CA LYS A 148 11.68 -4.11 7.13
C LYS A 148 11.26 -4.40 5.70
N TYR A 149 9.99 -4.17 5.38
CA TYR A 149 9.44 -4.42 4.05
C TYR A 149 10.01 -3.47 2.99
N PHE A 150 10.26 -2.20 3.33
CA PHE A 150 10.85 -1.21 2.43
C PHE A 150 12.36 -1.36 2.25
N ALA A 151 13.04 -2.10 3.14
CA ALA A 151 14.50 -2.21 3.15
C ALA A 151 15.08 -2.85 1.88
N LYS A 152 14.31 -3.67 1.17
CA LYS A 152 14.72 -4.30 -0.09
C LYS A 152 13.53 -4.49 -1.02
N LYS A 153 13.82 -4.53 -2.32
CA LYS A 153 12.84 -4.92 -3.35
C LYS A 153 12.18 -6.24 -2.95
N PRO A 154 10.84 -6.37 -3.01
CA PRO A 154 10.19 -7.58 -2.52
C PRO A 154 10.69 -8.83 -3.22
N ASN A 155 11.00 -9.85 -2.42
CA ASN A 155 11.45 -11.15 -2.85
C ASN A 155 10.77 -12.23 -2.00
N GLU A 156 11.14 -13.50 -2.22
CA GLU A 156 10.50 -14.60 -1.49
C GLU A 156 10.57 -14.40 0.02
N GLU A 157 11.77 -14.12 0.54
CA GLU A 157 12.02 -13.95 1.96
C GLU A 157 11.23 -12.76 2.53
N SER A 158 11.29 -11.58 1.91
CA SER A 158 10.65 -10.38 2.45
C SER A 158 9.12 -10.49 2.46
N ILE A 159 8.53 -11.15 1.45
CA ILE A 159 7.09 -11.41 1.41
C ILE A 159 6.70 -12.40 2.50
N ARG A 160 7.47 -13.49 2.71
CA ARG A 160 7.21 -14.43 3.82
C ARG A 160 7.29 -13.73 5.18
N THR A 161 8.33 -12.94 5.40
CA THR A 161 8.49 -12.13 6.61
C THR A 161 7.30 -11.20 6.80
N PHE A 162 6.89 -10.44 5.77
CA PHE A 162 5.75 -9.54 5.86
C PHE A 162 4.46 -10.28 6.22
N VAL A 163 4.18 -11.40 5.55
CA VAL A 163 2.99 -12.23 5.80
C VAL A 163 2.97 -12.76 7.25
N ALA A 164 4.11 -13.22 7.76
CA ALA A 164 4.24 -13.68 9.14
C ALA A 164 4.04 -12.54 10.15
N GLU A 165 4.61 -11.35 9.89
CA GLU A 165 4.49 -10.19 10.78
C GLU A 165 3.08 -9.59 10.84
N ILE A 166 2.24 -9.87 9.84
CA ILE A 166 0.80 -9.57 9.87
C ILE A 166 -0.06 -10.75 10.35
N ASN A 167 0.53 -11.68 11.10
CA ASN A 167 -0.12 -12.81 11.76
C ASN A 167 -0.83 -13.80 10.81
N LEU A 168 -0.35 -13.94 9.57
CA LEU A 168 -0.83 -14.98 8.66
C LEU A 168 0.07 -16.22 8.77
N PRO A 169 -0.51 -17.44 8.70
CA PRO A 169 0.26 -18.67 8.89
C PRO A 169 1.13 -19.01 7.68
N GLU A 170 2.19 -19.79 7.91
CA GLU A 170 3.23 -20.11 6.91
C GLU A 170 2.70 -20.78 5.63
N ASN A 171 1.63 -21.57 5.75
CA ASN A 171 0.98 -22.17 4.59
C ASN A 171 0.35 -21.11 3.67
N VAL A 172 -0.15 -20.01 4.22
CA VAL A 172 -0.66 -18.86 3.46
C VAL A 172 0.48 -18.12 2.78
N ALA A 173 1.61 -17.95 3.47
CA ALA A 173 2.82 -17.35 2.88
C ALA A 173 3.30 -18.17 1.67
N THR A 174 3.32 -19.49 1.82
CA THR A 174 3.72 -20.42 0.75
C THR A 174 2.76 -20.38 -0.45
N GLU A 175 1.45 -20.35 -0.22
CA GLU A 175 0.47 -20.24 -1.32
C GLU A 175 0.60 -18.90 -2.05
N ILE A 176 0.80 -17.79 -1.32
CA ILE A 176 1.07 -16.48 -1.90
C ILE A 176 2.33 -16.50 -2.75
N GLN A 177 3.43 -17.09 -2.26
CA GLN A 177 4.68 -17.22 -3.02
C GLN A 177 4.50 -17.96 -4.34
N ASN A 178 3.85 -19.12 -4.29
CA ASN A 178 3.60 -19.93 -5.48
C ASN A 178 2.80 -19.14 -6.53
N ASN A 179 1.78 -18.42 -6.09
CA ASN A 179 1.01 -17.55 -6.96
C ASN A 179 1.84 -16.38 -7.51
N VAL A 180 2.65 -15.70 -6.69
CA VAL A 180 3.53 -14.59 -7.12
C VAL A 180 4.48 -15.06 -8.22
N ASN A 181 5.12 -16.22 -8.06
CA ASN A 181 6.04 -16.80 -9.03
C ASN A 181 5.36 -17.12 -10.38
N VAL A 182 4.06 -17.44 -10.37
CA VAL A 182 3.29 -17.63 -11.62
C VAL A 182 2.92 -16.28 -12.22
N ILE A 183 2.34 -15.39 -11.41
CA ILE A 183 1.74 -14.11 -11.85
C ILE A 183 2.79 -13.16 -12.43
N GLU A 184 3.99 -13.10 -11.85
CA GLU A 184 5.03 -12.19 -12.32
C GLU A 184 5.50 -12.49 -13.76
N ASN A 185 5.30 -13.72 -14.21
CA ASN A 185 5.64 -14.16 -15.56
C ASN A 185 4.52 -13.93 -16.58
N ILE A 186 3.37 -13.37 -16.16
CA ILE A 186 2.25 -13.05 -17.05
C ILE A 186 2.47 -11.64 -17.64
N PRO A 187 2.67 -11.49 -18.96
CA PRO A 187 2.96 -10.20 -19.58
C PRO A 187 1.87 -9.15 -19.33
N GLU A 188 0.60 -9.56 -19.35
CA GLU A 188 -0.54 -8.65 -19.12
C GLU A 188 -0.52 -8.04 -17.72
N ILE A 189 0.02 -8.72 -16.72
CA ILE A 189 0.17 -8.17 -15.37
C ILE A 189 1.21 -7.07 -15.38
N ASN A 190 2.39 -7.32 -15.95
CA ASN A 190 3.44 -6.32 -16.06
C ASN A 190 2.96 -5.07 -16.80
N MET A 191 2.26 -5.26 -17.93
CA MET A 191 1.66 -4.17 -18.69
C MET A 191 0.61 -3.40 -17.86
N TYR A 192 -0.26 -4.10 -17.14
CA TYR A 192 -1.25 -3.45 -16.28
C TYR A 192 -0.61 -2.60 -15.17
N VAL A 193 0.46 -3.10 -14.52
CA VAL A 193 1.10 -2.35 -13.43
C VAL A 193 1.78 -1.09 -13.95
N GLU A 194 2.47 -1.19 -15.10
CA GLU A 194 3.06 -0.02 -15.75
C GLU A 194 1.99 0.97 -16.24
N ASP A 195 0.91 0.48 -16.84
CA ASP A 195 -0.23 1.32 -17.25
C ASP A 195 -0.89 2.02 -16.05
N LEU A 196 -1.07 1.32 -14.93
CA LEU A 196 -1.60 1.88 -13.68
C LEU A 196 -0.73 3.04 -13.24
N TYR A 197 0.59 2.84 -13.14
CA TYR A 197 1.52 3.89 -12.76
C TYR A 197 1.51 5.07 -13.73
N ASN A 198 1.53 4.81 -15.04
CA ASN A 198 1.60 5.84 -16.06
C ASN A 198 0.33 6.70 -16.12
N THR A 199 -0.84 6.08 -15.96
CA THR A 199 -2.15 6.74 -16.08
C THR A 199 -2.74 7.21 -14.75
N PHE A 200 -2.06 6.96 -13.62
CA PHE A 200 -2.60 7.20 -12.28
C PHE A 200 -3.13 8.63 -12.05
N GLU A 201 -2.40 9.64 -12.55
CA GLU A 201 -2.82 11.06 -12.46
C GLU A 201 -4.12 11.35 -13.20
N GLU A 202 -4.40 10.65 -14.29
CA GLU A 202 -5.65 10.78 -15.05
C GLU A 202 -6.78 10.03 -14.35
N LEU A 203 -6.47 8.87 -13.77
CA LEU A 203 -7.43 8.07 -13.00
C LEU A 203 -7.93 8.82 -11.75
N LEU A 204 -7.08 9.63 -11.12
CA LEU A 204 -7.45 10.47 -9.98
C LEU A 204 -8.47 11.57 -10.31
N LYS A 205 -8.66 11.91 -11.58
CA LYS A 205 -9.56 12.98 -12.03
C LYS A 205 -10.98 12.49 -12.36
N LYS A 206 -11.19 11.17 -12.38
CA LYS A 206 -12.48 10.53 -12.66
C LYS A 206 -13.33 10.44 -11.40
#